data_AF-J2P9E2-F1
#
_entry.id   AF-J2P9E2-F1
#
_cell.length_a   1.000
_cell.length_b   1.000
_cell.length_c   1.000
_cell.angle_alpha   90.00
_cell.angle_beta   90.00
_cell.angle_gamma   90.00
#
_symmetry.space_group_name_H-M   'P 1'
#
loop_
_entity.id
_entity.type
_entity.pdbx_description
1 polymer ?
#
loop_
_entity_poly.entity_id
_entity_poly.type
_entity_poly.pdbx_seq_one_letter_code
_entity_poly.pdbx_strand_id
1 'polypeptide(L)' 'MAQTLFVNAANQSILVGGTAFAYRDLGPKSAEPLILLNHWGAVLDH' A
#
# COMPACT_ATOMS: atom_id res chain seq x y z
N MET A 1 -14.71 -11.34 -8.55
CA MET A 1 -14.57 -10.63 -7.25
C MET A 1 -14.42 -9.15 -7.56
N ALA A 2 -15.10 -8.27 -6.84
CA ALA A 2 -15.00 -6.83 -7.09
C ALA A 2 -13.59 -6.34 -6.72
N GLN A 3 -12.98 -5.52 -7.58
CA GLN A 3 -11.68 -4.92 -7.32
C GLN A 3 -11.84 -3.82 -6.24
N THR A 4 -11.06 -3.91 -5.16
CA THR A 4 -11.00 -2.83 -4.18
C THR A 4 -10.34 -1.60 -4.81
N LEU A 5 -11.03 -0.46 -4.75
CA LEU A 5 -10.46 0.81 -5.17
C LEU A 5 -9.34 1.21 -4.20
N PHE A 6 -8.31 1.89 -4.71
CA PHE A 6 -7.19 2.36 -3.90
C PHE A 6 -7.63 3.15 -2.66
N VAL A 7 -8.63 4.03 -2.82
CA VAL A 7 -9.20 4.85 -1.74
C VAL A 7 -9.87 4.03 -0.63
N ASN A 8 -10.31 2.82 -0.93
CA ASN A 8 -10.98 1.93 0.02
C ASN A 8 -10.04 0.86 0.61
N ALA A 9 -8.78 0.78 0.17
CA ALA A 9 -7.83 -0.15 0.75
C ALA A 9 -7.37 0.35 2.11
N ALA A 10 -7.41 -0.54 3.11
CA ALA A 10 -6.93 -0.24 4.44
C ALA A 10 -5.42 0.01 4.43
N ASN A 11 -4.97 0.98 5.22
CA ASN A 11 -3.56 1.14 5.51
C ASN A 11 -3.08 -0.04 6.36
N GLN A 12 -1.94 -0.56 5.98
CA GLN A 12 -1.18 -1.55 6.73
C GLN A 12 0.11 -0.91 7.22
N SER A 13 0.73 -1.54 8.21
CA SER A 13 2.03 -1.13 8.72
C SER A 13 2.94 -2.33 8.90
N ILE A 14 4.22 -2.15 8.59
CA ILE A 14 5.27 -3.14 8.84
C ILE A 14 6.47 -2.47 9.53
N LEU A 15 7.05 -3.15 10.53
CA LEU A 15 8.29 -2.70 11.17
C LEU A 15 9.51 -3.22 10.38
N VAL A 16 10.39 -2.30 9.97
CA VAL A 16 11.68 -2.62 9.34
C VAL A 16 12.77 -1.84 10.07
N GLY A 17 13.70 -2.55 10.72
CA GLY A 17 14.81 -1.93 11.44
C GLY A 17 14.38 -0.96 12.55
N GLY A 18 13.22 -1.20 13.18
CA GLY A 18 12.65 -0.32 14.21
C GLY A 18 11.79 0.83 13.67
N THR A 19 11.68 0.99 12.35
CA THR A 19 10.86 2.02 11.71
C THR A 19 9.57 1.41 11.17
N ALA A 20 8.42 2.02 11.47
CA ALA A 20 7.13 1.62 10.93
C ALA A 20 6.90 2.24 9.55
N PHE A 21 6.70 1.41 8.53
CA PHE A 21 6.34 1.84 7.17
C PHE A 21 4.86 1.59 6.92
N ALA A 22 4.13 2.63 6.53
CA ALA A 22 2.73 2.52 6.13
C ALA A 22 2.64 2.18 4.62
N TYR A 23 1.73 1.29 4.25
CA TYR A 23 1.48 0.91 2.86
C TYR A 23 0.03 0.49 2.64
N ARG A 24 -0.40 0.43 1.38
CA ARG A 24 -1.64 -0.24 0.97
C ARG A 24 -1.27 -1.39 0.05
N ASP A 25 -1.97 -2.50 0.19
CA ASP A 25 -1.74 -3.70 -0.60
C ASP A 25 -3.06 -4.18 -1.20
N LEU A 26 -3.08 -4.23 -2.53
CA LEU A 26 -4.28 -4.44 -3.33
C LEU A 26 -4.06 -5.55 -4.36
N GLY A 27 -5.16 -6.17 -4.77
CA GLY A 27 -5.14 -7.20 -5.81
C GLY A 27 -4.73 -8.59 -5.30
N PRO A 28 -4.58 -9.55 -6.22
CA PRO A 28 -4.27 -10.94 -5.90
C PRO A 28 -2.87 -11.11 -5.31
N LYS A 29 -2.75 -11.90 -4.23
CA LYS A 29 -1.45 -12.17 -3.57
C LYS A 29 -0.56 -13.19 -4.28
N SER A 30 -1.12 -13.91 -5.25
CA SER A 30 -0.43 -14.95 -6.01
C SER A 30 0.16 -14.47 -7.33
N ALA A 31 -0.07 -13.20 -7.71
CA ALA A 31 0.46 -12.62 -8.94
C ALA A 31 1.80 -11.91 -8.68
N GLU A 32 2.54 -11.59 -9.74
CA GLU A 32 3.76 -10.81 -9.66
C GLU A 32 3.48 -9.41 -9.07
N PRO A 33 4.25 -8.97 -8.06
CA PRO A 33 3.98 -7.71 -7.40
C PRO A 33 4.41 -6.50 -8.24
N LEU A 34 3.57 -5.47 -8.25
CA LEU A 34 3.94 -4.12 -8.69
C LEU A 34 4.14 -3.23 -7.45
N ILE A 35 5.31 -2.63 -7.33
CA ILE A 35 5.63 -1.70 -6.25
C ILE A 35 5.56 -0.27 -6.76
N LEU A 36 4.73 0.55 -6.14
CA LEU A 36 4.55 1.96 -6.46
C LEU A 36 5.21 2.82 -5.38
N LEU A 37 6.02 3.78 -5.80
CA LEU A 37 6.65 4.77 -4.93
C LEU A 37 6.04 6.14 -5.22
N ASN A 38 5.65 6.85 -4.17
CA ASN A 38 5.05 8.17 -4.29
C ASN A 38 6.04 9.21 -4.82
N HIS A 39 5.50 10.30 -5.36
CA HIS A 39 6.25 11.51 -5.63
C HIS A 39 6.48 12.32 -4.33
N TRP A 40 7.31 13.37 -4.42
CA TRP A 40 7.62 14.21 -3.26
C TRP A 40 6.36 14.93 -2.74
N GLY A 41 6.08 14.76 -1.44
CA GLY A 41 5.01 15.45 -0.73
C GLY A 41 3.68 14.68 -0.71
N ALA A 42 3.59 13.56 -1.44
CA ALA A 42 2.41 12.70 -1.40
C ALA A 42 2.42 11.69 -0.25
N VAL A 43 1.22 11.44 0.30
CA VAL A 43 0.97 10.48 1.37
C VAL A 43 -0.28 9.65 1.07
N LEU A 44 -0.59 8.65 1.89
CA LEU A 44 -1.68 7.70 1.64
C LEU A 44 -3.09 8.26 1.95
N ASP A 45 -3.22 9.16 2.93
CA ASP A 45 -4.52 9.56 3.52
C ASP A 45 -4.87 11.04 3.39
N HIS A 46 -4.42 11.70 2.33
CA HIS A 46 -4.85 13.07 2.02
C HIS A 46 -6.16 13.10 1.23
#